data_AF-A0A088F0C3-F1
#
_entry.id   AF-A0A088F0C3-F1
#
_cell.length_a   1.000
_cell.length_b   1.000
_cell.length_c   1.000
_cell.angle_alpha   90.00
_cell.angle_beta   90.00
_cell.angle_gamma   90.00
#
_symmetry.space_group_name_H-M   'P 1'
#
loop_
_entity.id
_entity.type
_entity.pdbx_description
1 polymer ?
#
loop_
_entity_poly.entity_id
_entity_poly.type
_entity_poly.pdbx_seq_one_letter_code
_entity_poly.pdbx_strand_id
1 'polypeptide(L)'
;MKTSQFIVSAAEWYNGRTEKTGNAGFHDPSFEKELKSVGWYKGLAWCAFFTKLIYTKAYASVPLSSVIRNRFNGGALATYNNAKADGILKVSDVPAVGAIAVWQHGSSSAGHVGIVKSFDLKTNTMHCIEGNTNASGSREGDQVAIKARTIKRARTASGLNLKGFILPIEL
;
A
#
# COMPACT_ATOMS: atom_id res chain seq x y z
N MET A 1 -19.14 -5.00 -9.43
CA MET A 1 -18.08 -3.98 -9.30
C MET A 1 -16.75 -4.67 -9.55
N LYS A 2 -15.83 -4.07 -10.31
CA LYS A 2 -14.49 -4.65 -10.53
C LYS A 2 -13.73 -4.76 -9.21
N THR A 3 -12.87 -5.76 -9.06
CA THR A 3 -12.02 -5.94 -7.87
C THR A 3 -11.15 -4.69 -7.65
N SER A 4 -10.57 -4.13 -8.71
CA SER A 4 -9.79 -2.89 -8.65
C SER A 4 -10.57 -1.71 -8.08
N GLN A 5 -11.85 -1.57 -8.46
CA GLN A 5 -12.72 -0.52 -7.93
C GLN A 5 -13.07 -0.77 -6.46
N PHE A 6 -13.37 -2.02 -6.08
CA PHE A 6 -13.58 -2.37 -4.68
C PHE A 6 -12.37 -2.02 -3.82
N ILE A 7 -11.16 -2.36 -4.27
CA ILE A 7 -9.90 -2.05 -3.57
C ILE A 7 -9.78 -0.54 -3.32
N VAL A 8 -10.03 0.28 -4.33
CA VAL A 8 -9.97 1.74 -4.20
C VAL A 8 -11.04 2.24 -3.22
N SER A 9 -12.30 1.84 -3.38
CA SER A 9 -13.38 2.28 -2.49
C SER A 9 -13.16 1.84 -1.04
N ALA A 10 -12.69 0.61 -0.83
CA ALA A 10 -12.38 0.09 0.49
C ALA A 10 -11.20 0.83 1.14
N ALA A 11 -10.16 1.18 0.38
CA ALA A 11 -9.05 1.98 0.90
C ALA A 11 -9.47 3.42 1.23
N GLU A 12 -10.25 4.04 0.34
CA GLU A 12 -10.71 5.43 0.47
C GLU A 12 -11.63 5.63 1.69
N TRP A 13 -12.38 4.59 2.08
CA TRP A 13 -13.15 4.58 3.33
C TRP A 13 -12.32 4.86 4.58
N TYR A 14 -11.00 4.59 4.56
CA TYR A 14 -10.09 4.87 5.68
C TYR A 14 -9.42 6.24 5.62
N ASN A 15 -9.64 7.02 4.56
CA ASN A 15 -9.01 8.34 4.41
C ASN A 15 -9.30 9.23 5.64
N GLY A 16 -8.25 9.84 6.19
CA GLY A 16 -8.33 10.69 7.38
C GLY A 16 -8.27 9.97 8.73
N ARG A 17 -8.26 8.62 8.77
CA ARG A 17 -8.00 7.89 10.02
C ARG A 17 -6.55 8.09 10.46
N THR A 18 -6.37 8.45 11.72
CA THR A 18 -5.07 8.79 12.32
C THR A 18 -4.58 7.75 13.33
N GLU A 19 -3.26 7.59 13.40
CA GLU A 19 -2.59 6.88 14.48
C GLU A 19 -2.45 7.77 15.72
N LYS A 20 -2.18 7.14 16.86
CA LYS A 20 -1.55 7.79 18.00
C LYS A 20 -0.05 7.88 17.71
N THR A 21 0.52 9.07 17.88
CA THR A 21 1.90 9.41 17.49
C THR A 21 2.92 8.33 17.81
N GLY A 22 3.75 8.01 16.82
CA GLY A 22 4.88 7.09 16.98
C GLY A 22 4.47 5.63 16.87
N ASN A 23 3.53 5.32 15.95
CA ASN A 23 3.01 3.97 15.75
C ASN A 23 2.42 3.36 17.04
N ALA A 24 1.86 4.20 17.93
CA ALA A 24 1.46 3.82 19.29
C ALA A 24 0.04 3.21 19.38
N GLY A 25 -0.61 3.00 18.24
CA GLY A 25 -2.01 2.58 18.13
C GLY A 25 -2.80 3.53 17.24
N PHE A 26 -4.13 3.43 17.26
CA PHE A 26 -5.01 4.30 16.48
C PHE A 26 -6.06 4.98 17.34
N HIS A 27 -6.54 6.14 16.87
CA HIS A 27 -7.66 6.84 17.51
C HIS A 27 -8.99 6.13 17.27
N ASP A 28 -9.12 5.43 16.14
CA ASP A 28 -10.24 4.54 15.81
C ASP A 28 -9.91 3.11 16.31
N PRO A 29 -10.58 2.62 17.37
CA PRO A 29 -10.32 1.28 17.92
C PRO A 29 -10.69 0.15 16.94
N SER A 30 -11.67 0.38 16.06
CA SER A 30 -12.06 -0.61 15.05
C SER A 30 -10.94 -0.74 14.01
N PHE A 31 -10.38 0.40 13.57
CA PHE A 31 -9.24 0.39 12.65
C PHE A 31 -8.01 -0.31 13.25
N GLU A 32 -7.71 -0.06 14.53
CA GLU A 32 -6.62 -0.77 15.22
C GLU A 32 -6.85 -2.29 15.24
N LYS A 33 -8.07 -2.73 15.57
CA LYS A 33 -8.44 -4.15 15.57
C LYS A 33 -8.26 -4.79 14.20
N GLU A 34 -8.64 -4.09 13.14
CA GLU A 34 -8.49 -4.57 11.77
C GLU A 34 -7.03 -4.68 11.34
N LEU A 35 -6.19 -3.68 11.63
CA LEU A 35 -4.77 -3.76 11.32
C LEU A 35 -4.07 -4.88 12.11
N LYS A 36 -4.43 -5.06 13.39
CA LYS A 36 -3.97 -6.20 14.19
C LYS A 36 -4.38 -7.54 13.56
N SER A 37 -5.57 -7.64 12.97
CA SER A 37 -6.04 -8.87 12.31
C SER A 37 -5.19 -9.30 11.11
N VAL A 38 -4.45 -8.38 10.50
CA VAL A 38 -3.50 -8.67 9.41
C VAL A 38 -2.04 -8.71 9.84
N GLY A 39 -1.79 -8.73 11.15
CA GLY A 39 -0.48 -8.95 11.77
C GLY A 39 0.27 -7.70 12.21
N TRP A 40 -0.36 -6.53 12.20
CA TRP A 40 0.26 -5.33 12.76
C TRP A 40 0.33 -5.40 14.29
N TYR A 41 1.41 -4.88 14.86
CA TYR A 41 1.54 -4.66 16.31
C TYR A 41 2.23 -3.31 16.58
N LYS A 42 2.03 -2.80 17.80
CA LYS A 42 2.48 -1.47 18.20
C LYS A 42 3.98 -1.27 17.97
N GLY A 43 4.36 -0.11 17.46
CA GLY A 43 5.73 0.29 17.17
C GLY A 43 6.19 0.00 15.73
N LEU A 44 5.37 -0.67 14.92
CA LEU A 44 5.67 -0.89 13.51
C LEU A 44 5.06 0.18 12.60
N ALA A 45 5.80 0.59 11.58
CA ALA A 45 5.26 1.24 10.40
C ALA A 45 4.13 0.40 9.79
N TRP A 46 3.08 1.05 9.28
CA TRP A 46 1.82 0.39 8.94
C TRP A 46 1.34 0.57 7.50
N CYS A 47 2.11 1.20 6.61
CA CYS A 47 1.75 1.35 5.19
C CYS A 47 1.50 0.00 4.49
N ALA A 48 2.38 -0.99 4.68
CA ALA A 48 2.24 -2.31 4.08
C ALA A 48 1.09 -3.11 4.69
N PHE A 49 0.91 -3.04 6.02
CA PHE A 49 -0.23 -3.67 6.70
C PHE A 49 -1.57 -3.08 6.24
N PHE A 50 -1.63 -1.78 5.98
CA PHE A 50 -2.82 -1.15 5.41
C PHE A 50 -3.16 -1.74 4.02
N THR A 51 -2.19 -1.82 3.11
CA THR A 51 -2.44 -2.44 1.80
C THR A 51 -2.82 -3.92 1.91
N LYS A 52 -2.22 -4.67 2.85
CA LYS A 52 -2.59 -6.05 3.18
C LYS A 52 -4.01 -6.16 3.69
N LEU A 53 -4.46 -5.26 4.57
CA LEU A 53 -5.83 -5.22 5.05
C LEU A 53 -6.81 -5.06 3.89
N ILE A 54 -6.57 -4.09 3.01
CA ILE A 54 -7.48 -3.83 1.88
C ILE A 54 -7.51 -5.01 0.90
N TYR A 55 -6.35 -5.59 0.54
CA TYR A 55 -6.32 -6.76 -0.33
C TYR A 55 -6.97 -7.98 0.34
N THR A 56 -6.80 -8.17 1.66
CA THR A 56 -7.46 -9.26 2.38
C THR A 56 -8.98 -9.13 2.31
N LYS A 57 -9.52 -7.92 2.39
CA LYS A 57 -10.96 -7.65 2.20
C LYS A 57 -11.40 -7.95 0.76
N ALA A 58 -10.63 -7.52 -0.22
CA ALA A 58 -10.98 -7.66 -1.64
C ALA A 58 -11.07 -9.11 -2.11
N TYR A 59 -10.29 -10.01 -1.50
CA TYR A 59 -10.22 -11.42 -1.89
C TYR A 59 -10.79 -12.37 -0.83
N ALA A 60 -11.51 -11.87 0.18
CA ALA A 60 -11.92 -12.65 1.36
C ALA A 60 -12.73 -13.92 1.03
N SER A 61 -13.48 -13.91 -0.06
CA SER A 61 -14.37 -15.02 -0.48
C SER A 61 -13.75 -15.94 -1.53
N VAL A 62 -12.47 -15.77 -1.89
CA VAL A 62 -11.81 -16.57 -2.93
C VAL A 62 -10.48 -17.18 -2.44
N PRO A 63 -9.98 -18.26 -3.09
CA PRO A 63 -8.73 -18.91 -2.69
C PRO A 63 -7.52 -17.97 -2.63
N LEU A 64 -7.53 -16.89 -3.42
CA LEU A 64 -6.47 -15.88 -3.43
C LEU A 64 -6.26 -15.20 -2.06
N SER A 65 -7.24 -15.19 -1.17
CA SER A 65 -7.07 -14.71 0.21
C SER A 65 -5.89 -15.37 0.94
N SER A 66 -5.65 -16.67 0.70
CA SER A 66 -4.52 -17.40 1.28
C SER A 66 -3.18 -16.87 0.78
N VAL A 67 -3.08 -16.59 -0.53
CA VAL A 67 -1.90 -16.00 -1.15
C VAL A 67 -1.63 -14.62 -0.57
N ILE A 68 -2.64 -13.76 -0.46
CA ILE A 68 -2.49 -12.43 0.16
C ILE A 68 -1.97 -12.54 1.59
N ARG A 69 -2.58 -13.39 2.42
CA ARG A 69 -2.18 -13.54 3.83
C ARG A 69 -0.73 -14.00 3.98
N ASN A 70 -0.28 -14.90 3.11
CA ASN A 70 1.05 -15.52 3.18
C ASN A 70 2.15 -14.68 2.53
N ARG A 71 1.83 -13.93 1.47
CA ARG A 71 2.82 -13.18 0.69
C ARG A 71 2.98 -11.74 1.14
N PHE A 72 1.92 -11.12 1.67
CA PHE A 72 1.97 -9.73 2.11
C PHE A 72 2.37 -9.66 3.59
N ASN A 73 3.33 -8.80 3.91
CA ASN A 73 3.85 -8.61 5.27
C ASN A 73 4.08 -7.12 5.57
N GLY A 74 4.65 -6.81 6.73
CA GLY A 74 4.91 -5.42 7.16
C GLY A 74 5.95 -4.66 6.34
N GLY A 75 6.70 -5.33 5.47
CA GLY A 75 7.72 -4.72 4.62
C GLY A 75 7.23 -4.47 3.19
N ALA A 76 7.34 -3.22 2.73
CA ALA A 76 7.02 -2.81 1.36
C ALA A 76 7.76 -3.64 0.29
N LEU A 77 9.09 -3.69 0.37
CA LEU A 77 9.92 -4.40 -0.61
C LEU A 77 9.80 -5.92 -0.47
N ALA A 78 9.66 -6.42 0.75
CA ALA A 78 9.45 -7.85 0.98
C ALA A 78 8.12 -8.31 0.35
N THR A 79 7.05 -7.53 0.51
CA THR A 79 5.76 -7.80 -0.13
C THR A 79 5.87 -7.81 -1.65
N TYR A 80 6.57 -6.85 -2.26
CA TYR A 80 6.81 -6.83 -3.71
C TYR A 80 7.62 -8.03 -4.20
N ASN A 81 8.72 -8.36 -3.51
CA ASN A 81 9.58 -9.48 -3.89
C ASN A 81 8.83 -10.82 -3.74
N ASN A 82 8.03 -10.98 -2.69
CA ASN A 82 7.19 -12.17 -2.50
C ASN A 82 6.14 -12.31 -3.60
N ALA A 83 5.45 -11.22 -3.95
CA ALA A 83 4.47 -11.23 -5.04
C ALA A 83 5.12 -11.60 -6.38
N LYS A 84 6.30 -11.02 -6.66
CA LYS A 84 7.08 -11.33 -7.87
C LYS A 84 7.54 -12.79 -7.92
N ALA A 85 8.00 -13.35 -6.80
CA ALA A 85 8.53 -14.71 -6.73
C ALA A 85 7.45 -15.79 -6.83
N ASP A 86 6.26 -15.54 -6.28
CA ASP A 86 5.14 -16.48 -6.28
C ASP A 86 4.49 -16.63 -7.66
N GLY A 87 4.52 -15.58 -8.49
CA GLY A 87 4.06 -15.61 -9.88
C GLY A 87 2.53 -15.57 -10.06
N ILE A 88 1.75 -15.83 -9.01
CA ILE A 88 0.28 -15.71 -9.03
C ILE A 88 -0.12 -14.23 -9.13
N LEU A 89 0.49 -13.37 -8.30
CA LEU A 89 0.31 -11.92 -8.38
C LEU A 89 1.28 -11.34 -9.40
N LYS A 90 0.75 -10.69 -10.43
CA LYS A 90 1.57 -10.05 -11.46
C LYS A 90 2.14 -8.75 -10.94
N VAL A 91 3.45 -8.54 -11.18
CA VAL A 91 4.10 -7.24 -11.00
C VAL A 91 4.25 -6.51 -12.33
N SER A 92 4.30 -5.19 -12.30
CA SER A 92 4.32 -4.32 -13.48
C SER A 92 5.19 -3.08 -13.25
N ASP A 93 5.71 -2.50 -14.32
CA ASP A 93 6.35 -1.17 -14.31
C ASP A 93 5.36 -0.04 -14.72
N VAL A 94 4.14 -0.41 -15.08
CA VAL A 94 3.05 0.50 -15.46
C VAL A 94 1.94 0.45 -14.39
N PRO A 95 1.40 1.60 -13.95
CA PRO A 95 0.33 1.64 -12.96
C PRO A 95 -0.98 1.05 -13.48
N ALA A 96 -1.80 0.55 -12.57
CA ALA A 96 -3.20 0.20 -12.81
C ALA A 96 -4.04 0.63 -11.60
N VAL A 97 -5.31 0.96 -11.82
CA VAL A 97 -6.24 1.26 -10.72
C VAL A 97 -6.34 0.05 -9.79
N GLY A 98 -6.31 0.29 -8.48
CA GLY A 98 -6.30 -0.74 -7.44
C GLY A 98 -4.96 -1.45 -7.25
N ALA A 99 -3.94 -1.19 -8.07
CA ALA A 99 -2.60 -1.76 -7.86
C ALA A 99 -1.91 -1.17 -6.64
N ILE A 100 -1.01 -1.94 -6.03
CA ILE A 100 -0.11 -1.43 -5.00
C ILE A 100 1.12 -0.86 -5.68
N ALA A 101 1.28 0.46 -5.62
CA ALA A 101 2.55 1.12 -5.94
C ALA A 101 3.56 0.84 -4.83
N VAL A 102 4.79 0.49 -5.21
CA VAL A 102 5.86 0.16 -4.26
C VAL A 102 7.05 1.06 -4.50
N TRP A 103 7.53 1.70 -3.43
CA TRP A 103 8.72 2.54 -3.45
C TRP A 103 9.82 1.96 -2.56
N GLN A 104 11.06 2.11 -3.02
CA GLN A 104 12.28 1.84 -2.26
C GLN A 104 12.88 3.17 -1.78
N HIS A 105 13.25 3.26 -0.50
CA HIS A 105 13.95 4.43 0.02
C HIS A 105 15.46 4.34 -0.29
N GLY A 106 15.94 5.24 -1.15
CA GLY A 106 17.34 5.25 -1.61
C GLY A 106 17.74 3.89 -2.20
N SER A 107 18.76 3.29 -1.59
CA SER A 107 19.23 1.92 -1.88
C SER A 107 19.00 0.94 -0.70
N SER A 108 18.28 1.37 0.33
CA SER A 108 18.04 0.56 1.53
C SER A 108 16.95 -0.51 1.31
N SER A 109 16.77 -1.39 2.30
CA SER A 109 15.65 -2.33 2.38
C SER A 109 14.34 -1.67 2.83
N ALA A 110 14.38 -0.41 3.29
CA ALA A 110 13.20 0.34 3.64
C ALA A 110 12.44 0.78 2.38
N GLY A 111 11.12 0.85 2.50
CA GLY A 111 10.25 1.24 1.40
C GLY A 111 8.91 1.74 1.89
N HIS A 112 8.08 2.15 0.94
CA HIS A 112 6.71 2.62 1.17
C HIS A 112 5.78 1.98 0.16
N VAL A 113 4.48 1.93 0.47
CA VAL A 113 3.47 1.42 -0.46
C VAL A 113 2.17 2.23 -0.38
N GLY A 114 1.40 2.17 -1.46
CA GLY A 114 0.12 2.86 -1.59
C GLY A 114 -0.74 2.22 -2.67
N ILE A 115 -2.07 2.35 -2.54
CA ILE A 115 -3.02 1.85 -3.51
C ILE A 115 -3.27 2.92 -4.57
N VAL A 116 -3.04 2.60 -5.85
CA VAL A 116 -3.29 3.50 -6.97
C VAL A 116 -4.79 3.72 -7.12
N LYS A 117 -5.25 4.95 -6.82
CA LYS A 117 -6.63 5.40 -7.02
C LYS A 117 -6.88 5.78 -8.47
N SER A 118 -5.97 6.57 -9.05
CA SER A 118 -6.04 7.04 -10.44
C SER A 118 -4.64 7.38 -10.94
N PHE A 119 -4.50 7.48 -12.26
CA PHE A 119 -3.24 7.88 -12.89
C PHE A 119 -3.48 8.52 -14.26
N ASP A 120 -2.52 9.32 -14.69
CA ASP A 120 -2.44 9.89 -16.03
C ASP A 120 -0.99 9.79 -16.52
N LEU A 121 -0.80 8.97 -17.56
CA LEU A 121 0.50 8.74 -18.17
C LEU A 121 1.00 9.94 -18.98
N LYS A 122 0.09 10.79 -19.49
CA LYS A 122 0.47 12.00 -20.25
C LYS A 122 1.09 13.05 -19.34
N THR A 123 0.51 13.23 -18.15
CA THR A 123 1.03 14.16 -17.14
C THR A 123 2.06 13.51 -16.21
N ASN A 124 2.31 12.21 -16.33
CA ASN A 124 3.25 11.46 -15.49
C ASN A 124 2.87 11.47 -13.99
N THR A 125 1.57 11.47 -13.69
CA THR A 125 1.04 11.58 -12.33
C THR A 125 0.17 10.39 -11.94
N MET A 126 0.17 10.05 -10.65
CA MET A 126 -0.78 9.13 -10.06
C MET A 126 -1.20 9.59 -8.67
N HIS A 127 -2.42 9.25 -8.28
CA HIS A 127 -2.93 9.47 -6.94
C HIS A 127 -2.97 8.13 -6.20
N CYS A 128 -2.35 8.07 -5.03
CA CYS A 128 -2.29 6.88 -4.21
C CYS A 128 -2.96 7.10 -2.85
N ILE A 129 -3.72 6.12 -2.39
CA ILE A 129 -4.25 6.06 -1.02
C ILE A 129 -3.20 5.33 -0.18
N GLU A 130 -2.62 6.02 0.78
CA GLU A 130 -1.45 5.57 1.52
C GLU A 130 -1.74 5.60 3.01
N GLY A 131 -1.36 4.54 3.72
CA GLY A 131 -1.32 4.53 5.19
C GLY A 131 0.07 4.94 5.69
N ASN A 132 0.17 5.33 6.96
CA ASN A 132 1.42 5.76 7.61
C ASN A 132 2.12 6.86 6.79
N THR A 133 1.33 7.79 6.24
CA THR A 133 1.79 9.00 5.55
C THR A 133 1.29 10.24 6.30
N ASN A 134 1.86 11.40 6.02
CA ASN A 134 1.30 12.68 6.44
C ASN A 134 1.27 13.68 5.27
N ALA A 135 0.64 14.83 5.49
CA ALA A 135 0.60 15.92 4.51
C ALA A 135 2.02 16.39 4.13
N SER A 136 2.93 16.46 5.11
CA SER A 136 4.29 17.02 5.00
C SER A 136 5.33 16.09 4.36
N GLY A 137 5.00 14.83 4.06
CA GLY A 137 5.90 13.86 3.42
C GLY A 137 7.00 13.29 4.32
N SER A 138 6.84 13.31 5.64
CA SER A 138 7.81 12.71 6.57
C SER A 138 7.79 11.18 6.51
N ARG A 139 8.86 10.56 7.03
CA ARG A 139 9.04 9.10 7.11
C ARG A 139 8.04 8.41 8.06
N GLU A 140 7.64 9.10 9.12
CA GLU A 140 6.66 8.63 10.10
C GLU A 140 5.36 9.40 9.87
N GLY A 141 4.53 8.85 9.00
CA GLY A 141 3.23 9.43 8.71
C GLY A 141 2.17 9.00 9.69
N ASP A 142 1.25 9.89 10.00
CA ASP A 142 0.29 9.72 11.09
C ASP A 142 -1.11 9.32 10.62
N GLN A 143 -1.35 9.19 9.31
CA GLN A 143 -2.70 8.98 8.81
C GLN A 143 -2.78 8.18 7.52
N VAL A 144 -4.01 7.80 7.17
CA VAL A 144 -4.37 7.45 5.80
C VAL A 144 -4.62 8.76 5.04
N ALA A 145 -3.95 8.94 3.90
CA ALA A 145 -4.14 10.11 3.04
C ALA A 145 -4.03 9.75 1.56
N ILE A 146 -4.64 10.58 0.71
CA ILE A 146 -4.43 10.54 -0.73
C ILE A 146 -3.24 11.44 -1.10
N LYS A 147 -2.24 10.88 -1.79
CA LYS A 147 -1.02 11.59 -2.20
C LYS A 147 -0.89 11.58 -3.73
N ALA A 148 -0.56 12.74 -4.29
CA ALA A 148 -0.07 12.83 -5.66
C ALA A 148 1.38 12.33 -5.72
N ARG A 149 1.68 11.48 -6.70
CA ARG A 149 2.97 10.83 -6.90
C ARG A 149 3.35 10.90 -8.39
N THR A 150 4.64 10.96 -8.66
CA THR A 150 5.18 10.88 -10.03
C THR A 150 5.38 9.42 -10.43
N ILE A 151 4.98 9.04 -11.64
CA ILE A 151 5.11 7.65 -12.12
C ILE A 151 6.56 7.37 -12.53
N LYS A 152 7.14 8.22 -13.39
CA LYS A 152 8.52 8.06 -13.89
C LYS A 152 9.37 9.25 -13.45
N ARG A 153 10.41 8.97 -12.67
CA ARG A 153 11.43 9.96 -12.31
C ARG A 153 12.78 9.29 -12.11
N ALA A 154 13.86 10.06 -12.23
CA ALA A 154 15.19 9.60 -11.89
C ALA A 154 15.25 9.16 -10.42
N ARG A 155 16.02 8.10 -10.16
CA ARG A 155 16.25 7.64 -8.79
C ARG A 155 17.07 8.68 -8.03
N THR A 156 16.77 8.83 -6.75
CA THR A 156 17.55 9.68 -5.82
C THR A 156 18.12 8.84 -4.68
N ALA A 157 19.27 9.24 -4.16
CA ALA A 157 19.97 8.52 -3.10
C ALA A 157 19.19 8.47 -1.77
N SER A 158 18.36 9.48 -1.50
CA SER A 158 17.64 9.67 -0.24
C SER A 158 16.12 9.72 -0.39
N GLY A 159 15.56 9.51 -1.59
CA GLY A 159 14.12 9.62 -1.83
C GLY A 159 13.42 8.27 -1.99
N LEU A 160 12.09 8.34 -2.05
CA LEU A 160 11.23 7.21 -2.42
C LEU A 160 11.28 6.95 -3.92
N ASN A 161 12.01 5.94 -4.33
CA ASN A 161 12.19 5.54 -5.72
C ASN A 161 11.14 4.50 -6.11
N LEU A 162 10.30 4.79 -7.11
CA LEU A 162 9.28 3.83 -7.56
C LEU A 162 9.98 2.56 -8.05
N LYS A 163 9.60 1.43 -7.48
CA LYS A 163 10.14 0.10 -7.78
C LYS A 163 9.27 -0.65 -8.78
N GLY A 164 7.97 -0.43 -8.71
CA GLY A 164 6.98 -1.06 -9.59
C GLY A 164 5.61 -1.13 -8.91
N PHE A 165 4.75 -1.97 -9.47
CA PHE A 165 3.37 -2.15 -9.06
C PHE A 165 3.07 -3.64 -8.84
N ILE A 166 2.21 -3.95 -7.86
CA ILE A 166 1.58 -5.26 -7.71
C ILE A 166 0.14 -5.13 -8.21
N LEU A 167 -0.20 -5.83 -9.30
CA LEU A 167 -1.49 -5.69 -9.96
C LEU A 167 -2.59 -6.46 -9.20
N PRO A 168 -3.83 -5.92 -9.14
CA PRO A 168 -4.96 -6.70 -8.66
C PRO A 168 -5.34 -7.77 -9.70
N ILE A 169 -5.99 -8.83 -9.25
CA ILE A 169 -6.63 -9.84 -10.08
C ILE A 169 -8.12 -9.53 -10.12
N GLU A 170 -8.66 -9.33 -11.31
CA GLU A 170 -10.11 -9.18 -11.48
C GLU A 170 -10.81 -10.54 -11.28
N LEU A 171 -11.93 -10.53 -10.57
CA LEU A 171 -12.77 -11.70 -10.30
C LEU A 171 -14.03 -11.68 -11.17
#